data_AF-A0A0R2PCT0-F1
#
_entry.id   AF-A0A0R2PCT0-F1
#
_cell.length_a   1.000
_cell.length_b   1.000
_cell.length_c   1.000
_cell.angle_alpha   90.00
_cell.angle_beta   90.00
_cell.angle_gamma   90.00
#
_symmetry.space_group_name_H-M   'P 1'
#
loop_
_entity.id
_entity.type
_entity.pdbx_description
1 polymer ?
#
loop_
_entity_poly.entity_id
_entity_poly.type
_entity_poly.pdbx_seq_one_letter_code
_entity_poly.pdbx_strand_id
1 'polypeptide(L)'
;MSLSPLNQSVRDESKYSKVTAIWVSGVLLFTLSTPVAVSASPVKAGAVCTKANQKVVKAGKSFICKKSGKRLLWQIQKIKKISPPVATPTPVATPTPVATPTPVAKLFESVPPNLETPITWSTVVDRRSESAAIVYADVQATVRRNKSLPNIDIPYRVYKGPNQNNSHYADLDGWLGDLFSFYARAVKPDSYIFLAFPYQDLEWAVSQLSKPEINHPGYEIIVRNANKSVNQGFRQNAVPNMLTGRFDGIWLLPANLSGTNDLPTRQLHEESTVNHEYAHQVQQAQWKDENLNGPNLGMGRDAPCFLVEGLATIPELALVIADSDGFKRNLKGRIRGAYTSDPNTRDELGNFTGYAPLTEPITYDFSLSYLDNSFKPYCNSGLQYGLSYSLGYLATEALAVIGGVESPMALFTLMGKNNLTWNQAFEYIYGISWSEARPILANYIYLQAKDYRS
;
A
#
# COMPACT_ATOMS: atom_id res chain seq x y z
N MET A 1 11.49 59.77 22.07
CA MET A 1 11.75 59.77 23.53
C MET A 1 11.89 58.31 23.91
N SER A 2 13.09 57.73 23.90
CA SER A 2 14.10 57.80 24.97
C SER A 2 13.56 57.39 26.34
N LEU A 3 13.91 56.17 26.79
CA LEU A 3 14.66 55.95 28.04
C LEU A 3 15.24 54.53 28.09
N SER A 4 16.55 54.45 27.82
CA SER A 4 17.64 53.66 28.42
C SER A 4 17.52 52.17 28.87
N PRO A 5 18.66 51.43 28.90
CA PRO A 5 18.69 49.98 29.04
C PRO A 5 19.14 49.47 30.42
N LEU A 6 19.09 48.14 30.61
CA LEU A 6 19.89 47.42 31.60
C LEU A 6 20.97 46.57 30.91
N ASN A 7 22.06 46.32 31.63
CA ASN A 7 23.40 46.18 31.06
C ASN A 7 24.12 44.95 31.65
N GLN A 8 24.99 44.32 30.85
CA GLN A 8 26.06 43.37 31.27
C GLN A 8 25.62 42.03 31.94
N SER A 9 26.40 40.94 31.90
CA SER A 9 27.74 40.70 31.33
C SER A 9 27.95 39.28 30.78
N VAL A 10 28.61 39.22 29.63
CA VAL A 10 29.84 38.42 29.34
C VAL A 10 30.16 37.22 30.25
N ARG A 11 30.10 35.99 29.69
CA ARG A 11 31.33 35.23 29.43
C ARG A 11 31.18 34.03 28.47
N ASP A 12 32.04 34.05 27.47
CA ASP A 12 32.51 32.92 26.70
C ASP A 12 33.37 32.01 27.62
N GLU A 13 33.29 30.68 27.48
CA GLU A 13 34.47 29.86 27.16
C GLU A 13 34.18 28.35 27.01
N SER A 14 35.02 27.76 26.16
CA SER A 14 35.02 26.35 25.73
C SER A 14 35.68 25.35 26.71
N LYS A 15 35.46 24.05 26.43
CA LYS A 15 36.25 22.83 26.84
C LYS A 15 35.95 22.17 28.20
N TYR A 16 35.42 20.95 28.12
CA TYR A 16 35.80 19.80 28.96
C TYR A 16 35.95 18.59 28.01
N SER A 17 37.11 17.98 27.77
CA SER A 17 38.15 17.38 28.65
C SER A 17 37.91 15.89 28.90
N LYS A 18 38.91 15.07 28.55
CA LYS A 18 38.96 13.62 28.78
C LYS A 18 39.47 13.37 30.20
N VAL A 19 38.83 12.47 30.96
CA VAL A 19 39.45 11.85 32.14
C VAL A 19 39.18 10.35 32.14
N THR A 20 40.27 9.59 32.22
CA THR A 20 40.28 8.13 32.43
C THR A 20 40.50 7.87 33.93
N ALA A 21 39.76 6.95 34.57
CA ALA A 21 40.05 6.52 35.94
C ALA A 21 39.70 5.04 36.19
N ILE A 22 40.57 4.38 36.97
CA ILE A 22 40.74 2.91 37.21
C ILE A 22 41.41 2.83 38.62
N TRP A 23 41.21 1.87 39.55
CA TRP A 23 40.70 0.47 39.55
C TRP A 23 39.87 0.19 40.85
N VAL A 24 39.82 -1.09 41.29
CA VAL A 24 39.45 -1.68 42.61
C VAL A 24 38.06 -2.33 42.62
N SER A 25 37.92 -3.57 42.11
CA SER A 25 38.33 -4.86 42.74
C SER A 25 37.37 -5.33 43.84
N GLY A 26 36.49 -6.27 43.49
CA GLY A 26 35.68 -7.09 44.40
C GLY A 26 35.47 -8.47 43.79
N VAL A 27 36.22 -9.47 44.26
CA VAL A 27 36.19 -10.84 43.72
C VAL A 27 34.98 -11.59 44.30
N LEU A 28 34.13 -12.13 43.42
CA LEU A 28 33.20 -13.20 43.79
C LEU A 28 33.33 -14.36 42.79
N LEU A 29 33.95 -15.45 43.24
CA LEU A 29 34.06 -16.68 42.48
C LEU A 29 32.73 -17.42 42.48
N PHE A 30 32.03 -17.41 41.34
CA PHE A 30 31.01 -18.42 41.02
C PHE A 30 31.43 -19.18 39.77
N THR A 31 31.68 -20.48 39.94
CA THR A 31 32.04 -21.40 38.86
C THR A 31 30.83 -21.68 37.97
N LEU A 32 30.68 -20.94 36.87
CA LEU A 32 29.79 -21.38 35.79
C LEU A 32 30.48 -22.47 34.96
N SER A 33 30.07 -23.72 35.21
CA SER A 33 30.22 -24.79 34.23
C SER A 33 29.54 -24.36 32.93
N THR A 34 30.31 -24.21 31.84
CA THR A 34 29.76 -23.96 30.53
C THR A 34 28.97 -25.19 30.06
N PRO A 35 27.65 -25.10 29.80
CA PRO A 35 26.99 -26.15 29.05
C PRO A 35 27.57 -26.12 27.64
N VAL A 36 28.24 -27.20 27.24
CA VAL A 36 28.64 -27.41 25.85
C VAL A 36 27.36 -27.28 25.01
N ALA A 37 27.32 -26.26 24.14
CA ALA A 37 26.21 -26.04 23.25
C ALA A 37 26.16 -27.17 22.22
N VAL A 38 25.46 -28.26 22.56
CA VAL A 38 25.12 -29.32 21.61
C VAL A 38 24.29 -28.66 20.52
N SER A 39 24.90 -28.47 19.35
CA SER A 39 24.27 -27.79 18.23
C SER A 39 22.95 -28.48 17.89
N ALA A 40 21.84 -27.76 18.09
CA ALA A 40 20.51 -28.26 17.79
C ALA A 40 20.47 -28.66 16.31
N SER A 41 20.44 -29.96 16.05
CA SER A 41 20.68 -30.49 14.70
C SER A 41 19.69 -29.87 13.71
N PRO A 42 20.17 -29.28 12.59
CA PRO A 42 19.33 -28.43 11.76
C PRO A 42 18.14 -29.22 11.20
N VAL A 43 16.92 -28.74 11.48
CA VAL A 43 15.68 -29.34 10.99
C VAL A 43 15.58 -29.16 9.47
N LYS A 44 16.12 -30.14 8.75
CA LYS A 44 16.14 -30.29 7.29
C LYS A 44 15.97 -31.78 6.96
N ALA A 45 15.32 -32.11 5.86
CA ALA A 45 15.14 -33.50 5.42
C ALA A 45 16.49 -34.24 5.36
N GLY A 46 16.55 -35.44 5.93
CA GLY A 46 17.75 -36.27 6.01
C GLY A 46 18.74 -35.92 7.12
N ALA A 47 18.58 -34.79 7.82
CA ALA A 47 19.42 -34.44 8.97
C ALA A 47 19.08 -35.28 10.20
N VAL A 48 20.05 -35.49 11.09
CA VAL A 48 19.87 -36.26 12.33
C VAL A 48 18.92 -35.54 13.29
N CYS A 49 18.11 -36.31 14.01
CA CYS A 49 17.19 -35.82 15.03
C CYS A 49 17.30 -36.70 16.30
N THR A 50 17.02 -36.13 17.47
CA THR A 50 17.31 -36.78 18.76
C THR A 50 16.13 -37.56 19.34
N LYS A 51 14.88 -37.17 19.04
CA LYS A 51 13.67 -37.75 19.65
C LYS A 51 12.72 -38.31 18.60
N ALA A 52 12.58 -39.64 18.59
CA ALA A 52 11.67 -40.34 17.66
C ALA A 52 10.23 -39.81 17.75
N ASN A 53 9.56 -39.73 16.60
CA ASN A 53 8.21 -39.19 16.41
C ASN A 53 8.02 -37.70 16.80
N GLN A 54 9.07 -36.97 17.16
CA GLN A 54 9.01 -35.51 17.29
C GLN A 54 8.56 -34.90 15.95
N LYS A 55 7.57 -34.00 16.02
CA LYS A 55 7.06 -33.23 14.88
C LYS A 55 7.47 -31.78 15.04
N VAL A 56 7.93 -31.14 13.97
CA VAL A 56 8.33 -29.71 13.94
C VAL A 56 7.92 -29.12 12.60
N VAL A 57 7.38 -27.91 12.60
CA VAL A 57 7.16 -27.13 11.38
C VAL A 57 8.31 -26.13 11.24
N LYS A 58 8.98 -26.11 10.08
CA LYS A 58 10.04 -25.12 9.77
C LYS A 58 9.97 -24.75 8.29
N ALA A 59 10.01 -23.46 7.98
CA ALA A 59 9.89 -22.93 6.62
C ALA A 59 8.71 -23.56 5.84
N GLY A 60 7.51 -23.49 6.41
CA GLY A 60 6.26 -24.00 5.83
C GLY A 60 6.12 -25.53 5.74
N LYS A 61 7.18 -26.30 6.05
CA LYS A 61 7.19 -27.77 5.89
C LYS A 61 7.08 -28.48 7.24
N SER A 62 6.17 -29.44 7.32
CA SER A 62 6.04 -30.34 8.47
C SER A 62 7.07 -31.46 8.40
N PHE A 63 7.95 -31.53 9.38
CA PHE A 63 8.93 -32.60 9.55
C PHE A 63 8.51 -33.56 10.66
N ILE A 64 8.90 -34.83 10.54
CA ILE A 64 8.81 -35.84 11.60
C ILE A 64 10.13 -36.58 11.74
N CYS A 65 10.61 -36.74 12.97
CA CYS A 65 11.80 -37.52 13.28
C CYS A 65 11.48 -39.01 13.24
N LYS A 66 12.04 -39.78 12.29
CA LYS A 66 11.79 -41.22 12.13
C LYS A 66 13.09 -42.02 12.00
N LYS A 67 13.02 -43.30 12.38
CA LYS A 67 14.15 -44.23 12.24
C LYS A 67 14.41 -44.53 10.77
N SER A 68 15.66 -44.38 10.35
CA SER A 68 16.18 -44.78 9.05
C SER A 68 17.46 -45.58 9.27
N GLY A 69 17.39 -46.89 9.03
CA GLY A 69 18.46 -47.82 9.42
C GLY A 69 18.74 -47.77 10.94
N LYS A 70 20.00 -47.50 11.30
CA LYS A 70 20.46 -47.41 12.70
C LYS A 70 20.31 -46.01 13.34
N ARG A 71 19.84 -44.99 12.62
CA ARG A 71 19.77 -43.58 13.10
C ARG A 71 18.35 -43.03 13.04
N LEU A 72 18.11 -41.92 13.74
CA LEU A 72 16.89 -41.12 13.64
C LEU A 72 17.15 -39.91 12.73
N LEU A 73 16.35 -39.74 11.68
CA LEU A 73 16.47 -38.65 10.71
C LEU A 73 15.14 -37.89 10.54
N TRP A 74 15.23 -36.59 10.24
CA TRP A 74 14.09 -35.77 9.86
C TRP A 74 13.55 -36.17 8.48
N GLN A 75 12.26 -36.47 8.39
CA GLN A 75 11.55 -36.76 7.15
C GLN A 75 10.43 -35.73 6.93
N ILE A 76 10.23 -35.29 5.69
CA ILE A 76 9.10 -34.41 5.34
C ILE A 76 7.81 -35.24 5.39
N GLN A 77 6.82 -34.79 6.17
CA GLN A 77 5.47 -35.30 6.06
C GLN A 77 4.83 -34.73 4.79
N LYS A 78 4.68 -35.56 3.76
CA LYS A 78 3.71 -35.28 2.71
C LYS A 78 2.32 -35.27 3.36
N ILE A 79 1.56 -34.19 3.20
CA ILE A 79 0.19 -34.11 3.70
C ILE A 79 -0.64 -35.11 2.90
N LYS A 80 -0.89 -36.29 3.47
CA LYS A 80 -1.77 -37.29 2.88
C LYS A 80 -3.21 -36.80 3.09
N LYS A 81 -3.99 -36.68 2.01
CA LYS A 81 -5.45 -36.46 2.10
C LYS A 81 -6.02 -37.51 3.06
N ILE A 82 -6.57 -37.08 4.19
CA ILE A 82 -7.02 -37.99 5.24
C ILE A 82 -8.42 -38.48 4.86
N SER A 83 -8.50 -39.70 4.37
CA SER A 83 -9.74 -40.49 4.45
C SER A 83 -10.02 -40.76 5.94
N PRO A 84 -11.23 -40.51 6.46
CA PRO A 84 -11.53 -40.72 7.87
C PRO A 84 -11.39 -42.21 8.26
N PRO A 85 -10.89 -42.51 9.47
CA PRO A 85 -10.80 -43.89 9.94
C PRO A 85 -12.19 -44.44 10.27
N VAL A 86 -12.47 -45.67 9.84
CA VAL A 86 -13.68 -46.40 10.20
C VAL A 86 -13.62 -46.75 11.68
N ALA A 87 -14.63 -46.34 12.45
CA ALA A 87 -14.79 -46.68 13.86
C ALA A 87 -15.81 -47.81 14.04
N THR A 88 -15.42 -48.83 14.80
CA THR A 88 -16.27 -49.93 15.29
C THR A 88 -17.39 -49.38 16.18
N PRO A 89 -18.63 -49.91 16.14
CA PRO A 89 -19.79 -49.24 16.74
C PRO A 89 -19.76 -49.20 18.27
N THR A 90 -20.04 -48.01 18.80
CA THR A 90 -20.44 -47.73 20.18
C THR A 90 -21.91 -47.25 20.14
N PRO A 91 -22.77 -47.51 21.14
CA PRO A 91 -24.22 -47.33 21.01
C PRO A 91 -24.65 -45.92 20.55
N VAL A 92 -25.55 -45.89 19.57
CA VAL A 92 -26.00 -44.67 18.90
C VAL A 92 -26.91 -43.87 19.82
N ALA A 93 -26.46 -42.68 20.23
CA ALA A 93 -27.36 -41.61 20.61
C ALA A 93 -28.00 -41.02 19.34
N THR A 94 -29.32 -40.81 19.36
CA THR A 94 -30.11 -40.33 18.23
C THR A 94 -29.47 -39.08 17.59
N PRO A 95 -29.21 -39.07 16.27
CA PRO A 95 -28.57 -37.93 15.63
C PRO A 95 -29.53 -36.74 15.57
N THR A 96 -29.21 -35.68 16.32
CA THR A 96 -29.68 -34.32 16.00
C THR A 96 -29.31 -34.02 14.55
N PRO A 97 -30.21 -33.44 13.72
CA PRO A 97 -29.90 -33.16 12.32
C PRO A 97 -28.67 -32.25 12.21
N VAL A 98 -27.59 -32.79 11.66
CA VAL A 98 -26.39 -32.02 11.35
C VAL A 98 -26.76 -31.04 10.23
N ALA A 99 -26.68 -29.75 10.54
CA ALA A 99 -26.90 -28.71 9.55
C ALA A 99 -25.94 -28.92 8.37
N THR A 100 -26.49 -28.96 7.15
CA THR A 100 -25.72 -28.96 5.91
C THR A 100 -24.69 -27.82 5.96
N PRO A 101 -23.42 -28.03 5.62
CA PRO A 101 -22.45 -26.94 5.60
C PRO A 101 -22.88 -25.90 4.58
N THR A 102 -23.32 -24.74 5.07
CA THR A 102 -23.66 -23.59 4.24
C THR A 102 -22.48 -23.27 3.33
N PRO A 103 -22.68 -23.05 2.02
CA PRO A 103 -21.60 -22.63 1.14
C PRO A 103 -20.93 -21.37 1.70
N VAL A 104 -19.63 -21.44 1.97
CA VAL A 104 -18.85 -20.27 2.37
C VAL A 104 -18.84 -19.32 1.16
N ALA A 105 -19.43 -18.14 1.32
CA ALA A 105 -19.46 -17.14 0.27
C ALA A 105 -18.04 -16.78 -0.16
N LYS A 106 -17.78 -16.78 -1.48
CA LYS A 106 -16.50 -16.37 -2.05
C LYS A 106 -16.28 -14.89 -1.74
N LEU A 107 -15.20 -14.55 -1.04
CA LEU A 107 -14.94 -13.19 -0.53
C LEU A 107 -14.66 -12.19 -1.66
N PHE A 108 -14.01 -12.65 -2.72
CA PHE A 108 -13.76 -11.89 -3.95
C PHE A 108 -13.67 -12.84 -5.16
N GLU A 109 -14.12 -12.36 -6.32
CA GLU A 109 -14.00 -13.05 -7.62
C GLU A 109 -13.20 -12.18 -8.60
N SER A 110 -11.96 -12.59 -8.85
CA SER A 110 -11.11 -12.00 -9.87
C SER A 110 -11.76 -12.09 -11.26
N VAL A 111 -11.73 -10.97 -11.98
CA VAL A 111 -12.06 -10.88 -13.40
C VAL A 111 -10.75 -10.59 -14.13
N PRO A 112 -10.00 -11.61 -14.59
CA PRO A 112 -8.73 -11.39 -15.28
C PRO A 112 -8.93 -10.74 -16.65
N PRO A 113 -7.88 -10.14 -17.25
CA PRO A 113 -7.98 -9.49 -18.55
C PRO A 113 -8.42 -10.48 -19.63
N ASN A 114 -9.26 -10.04 -20.56
CA ASN A 114 -9.76 -10.88 -21.65
C ASN A 114 -8.68 -11.11 -22.72
N LEU A 115 -7.92 -12.20 -22.57
CA LEU A 115 -6.82 -12.59 -23.44
C LEU A 115 -7.03 -14.01 -23.97
N GLU A 116 -6.68 -14.26 -25.23
CA GLU A 116 -6.70 -15.61 -25.84
C GLU A 116 -5.80 -16.58 -25.05
N THR A 117 -4.63 -16.12 -24.63
CA THR A 117 -3.75 -16.82 -23.68
C THR A 117 -3.58 -15.95 -22.43
N PRO A 118 -4.08 -16.38 -21.25
CA PRO A 118 -3.90 -15.65 -19.99
C PRO A 118 -2.42 -15.44 -19.63
N ILE A 119 -2.12 -14.34 -18.95
CA ILE A 119 -0.83 -14.15 -18.27
C ILE A 119 -0.89 -14.84 -16.90
N THR A 120 0.19 -15.54 -16.56
CA THR A 120 0.32 -16.34 -15.33
C THR A 120 1.65 -16.07 -14.67
N TRP A 121 1.83 -16.53 -13.43
CA TRP A 121 3.10 -16.47 -12.71
C TRP A 121 4.31 -17.04 -13.48
N SER A 122 4.09 -18.00 -14.39
CA SER A 122 5.16 -18.57 -15.21
C SER A 122 5.40 -17.83 -16.53
N THR A 123 4.55 -16.89 -16.94
CA THR A 123 4.64 -16.18 -18.23
C THR A 123 4.76 -14.66 -18.10
N VAL A 124 4.42 -14.07 -16.94
CA VAL A 124 4.38 -12.61 -16.71
C VAL A 124 5.71 -11.91 -16.99
N VAL A 125 6.85 -12.55 -16.69
CA VAL A 125 8.19 -11.96 -16.91
C VAL A 125 8.55 -11.92 -18.39
N ASP A 126 8.22 -12.97 -19.13
CA ASP A 126 8.53 -13.07 -20.56
C ASP A 126 7.58 -12.20 -21.40
N ARG A 127 6.33 -12.07 -20.97
CA ARG A 127 5.26 -11.29 -21.63
C ARG A 127 5.12 -9.83 -21.15
N ARG A 128 6.03 -9.36 -20.28
CA ARG A 128 6.01 -8.01 -19.67
C ARG A 128 5.87 -6.84 -20.66
N SER A 129 6.30 -7.00 -21.90
CA SER A 129 6.23 -5.96 -22.94
C SER A 129 4.80 -5.65 -23.38
N GLU A 130 3.88 -6.58 -23.16
CA GLU A 130 2.43 -6.48 -23.42
C GLU A 130 1.68 -5.76 -22.27
N SER A 131 2.23 -5.77 -21.05
CA SER A 131 1.48 -5.47 -19.83
C SER A 131 0.80 -4.12 -19.81
N ALA A 132 1.47 -3.04 -20.24
CA ALA A 132 0.88 -1.70 -20.27
C ALA A 132 -0.36 -1.62 -21.16
N ALA A 133 -0.37 -2.32 -22.30
CA ALA A 133 -1.54 -2.37 -23.18
C ALA A 133 -2.68 -3.19 -22.58
N ILE A 134 -2.34 -4.28 -21.88
CA ILE A 134 -3.30 -5.16 -21.17
C ILE A 134 -3.96 -4.41 -20.00
N VAL A 135 -3.18 -3.73 -19.15
CA VAL A 135 -3.71 -2.92 -18.04
C VAL A 135 -4.61 -1.81 -18.57
N TYR A 136 -4.16 -1.07 -19.59
CA TYR A 136 -4.99 -0.03 -20.21
C TYR A 136 -6.34 -0.57 -20.70
N ALA A 137 -6.32 -1.66 -21.48
CA ALA A 137 -7.53 -2.27 -22.01
C ALA A 137 -8.46 -2.82 -20.90
N ASP A 138 -7.89 -3.37 -19.82
CA ASP A 138 -8.66 -3.95 -18.71
C ASP A 138 -9.25 -2.89 -17.76
N VAL A 139 -8.59 -1.74 -17.55
CA VAL A 139 -9.21 -0.56 -16.91
C VAL A 139 -10.45 -0.13 -17.71
N GLN A 140 -10.28 0.08 -19.01
CA GLN A 140 -11.36 0.52 -19.90
C GLN A 140 -12.49 -0.52 -20.00
N ALA A 141 -12.18 -1.81 -19.92
CA ALA A 141 -13.18 -2.88 -19.85
C ALA A 141 -13.88 -2.94 -18.49
N THR A 142 -13.15 -2.70 -17.39
CA THR A 142 -13.68 -2.70 -16.03
C THR A 142 -14.66 -1.56 -15.79
N VAL A 143 -14.34 -0.33 -16.22
CA VAL A 143 -15.27 0.81 -16.18
C VAL A 143 -16.57 0.48 -16.93
N ARG A 144 -16.47 0.02 -18.20
CA ARG A 144 -17.64 -0.33 -19.02
C ARG A 144 -18.48 -1.45 -18.41
N ARG A 145 -17.84 -2.48 -17.84
CA ARG A 145 -18.51 -3.59 -17.14
C ARG A 145 -19.28 -3.09 -15.91
N ASN A 146 -18.60 -2.32 -15.07
CA ASN A 146 -19.09 -1.96 -13.75
C ASN A 146 -20.09 -0.79 -13.74
N LYS A 147 -20.17 0.02 -14.81
CA LYS A 147 -21.23 1.04 -15.02
C LYS A 147 -22.66 0.50 -14.91
N SER A 148 -22.84 -0.81 -15.08
CA SER A 148 -24.14 -1.50 -14.97
C SER A 148 -24.49 -1.97 -13.56
N LEU A 149 -23.58 -1.85 -12.58
CA LEU A 149 -23.80 -2.31 -11.22
C LEU A 149 -24.72 -1.34 -10.45
N PRO A 150 -25.57 -1.84 -9.53
CA PRO A 150 -26.39 -0.98 -8.69
C PRO A 150 -25.56 -0.26 -7.64
N ASN A 151 -25.99 0.95 -7.25
CA ASN A 151 -25.41 1.73 -6.15
C ASN A 151 -23.89 1.94 -6.31
N ILE A 152 -23.43 2.31 -7.50
CA ILE A 152 -22.03 2.73 -7.74
C ILE A 152 -21.79 4.18 -7.30
N ASP A 153 -22.81 5.04 -7.41
CA ASP A 153 -22.71 6.45 -7.09
C ASP A 153 -22.49 6.68 -5.59
N ILE A 154 -21.56 7.59 -5.28
CA ILE A 154 -21.30 8.09 -3.92
C ILE A 154 -21.82 9.52 -3.85
N PRO A 155 -22.64 9.90 -2.85
CA PRO A 155 -23.14 11.26 -2.73
C PRO A 155 -22.01 12.22 -2.38
N TYR A 156 -21.95 13.38 -3.05
CA TYR A 156 -20.95 14.40 -2.77
C TYR A 156 -21.50 15.82 -2.81
N ARG A 157 -20.73 16.76 -2.26
CA ARG A 157 -20.98 18.21 -2.34
C ARG A 157 -19.72 18.93 -2.80
N VAL A 158 -19.89 19.91 -3.69
CA VAL A 158 -18.78 20.76 -4.17
C VAL A 158 -19.02 22.19 -3.72
N TYR A 159 -18.07 22.74 -2.97
CA TYR A 159 -18.02 24.15 -2.58
C TYR A 159 -16.95 24.85 -3.41
N LYS A 160 -17.30 25.93 -4.10
CA LYS A 160 -16.37 26.72 -4.92
C LYS A 160 -16.07 28.06 -4.24
N GLY A 161 -14.80 28.45 -4.20
CA GLY A 161 -14.36 29.72 -3.63
C GLY A 161 -14.94 30.94 -4.37
N PRO A 162 -15.11 32.11 -3.72
CA PRO A 162 -15.65 33.32 -4.35
C PRO A 162 -14.90 33.76 -5.62
N ASN A 163 -13.62 33.45 -5.72
CA ASN A 163 -12.76 33.76 -6.87
C ASN A 163 -12.40 32.51 -7.70
N GLN A 164 -13.04 31.36 -7.46
CA GLN A 164 -12.83 30.13 -8.21
C GLN A 164 -13.32 30.29 -9.65
N ASN A 165 -12.41 30.18 -10.62
CA ASN A 165 -12.77 30.18 -12.03
C ASN A 165 -13.44 28.84 -12.40
N ASN A 166 -14.65 28.91 -12.98
CA ASN A 166 -15.48 27.75 -13.34
C ASN A 166 -14.82 26.74 -14.30
N SER A 167 -13.74 27.11 -14.99
CA SER A 167 -13.01 26.21 -15.90
C SER A 167 -12.05 25.25 -15.19
N HIS A 168 -11.79 25.43 -13.90
CA HIS A 168 -11.12 24.44 -13.05
C HIS A 168 -12.14 23.43 -12.52
N TYR A 169 -11.82 22.13 -12.59
CA TYR A 169 -12.70 21.04 -12.15
C TYR A 169 -14.10 21.10 -12.80
N ALA A 170 -14.15 21.49 -14.08
CA ALA A 170 -15.39 21.69 -14.82
C ALA A 170 -16.14 20.38 -15.09
N ASP A 171 -15.39 19.31 -15.39
CA ASP A 171 -15.92 17.98 -15.76
C ASP A 171 -15.82 16.95 -14.61
N LEU A 172 -15.71 17.42 -13.36
CA LEU A 172 -15.52 16.60 -12.16
C LEU A 172 -16.55 15.46 -12.04
N ASP A 173 -17.81 15.74 -12.33
CA ASP A 173 -18.91 14.77 -12.27
C ASP A 173 -18.65 13.57 -13.22
N GLY A 174 -18.06 13.83 -14.39
CA GLY A 174 -17.70 12.80 -15.38
C GLY A 174 -16.52 11.94 -14.91
N TRP A 175 -15.47 12.58 -14.38
CA TRP A 175 -14.30 11.89 -13.80
C TRP A 175 -14.70 10.97 -12.64
N LEU A 176 -15.53 11.48 -11.74
CA LEU A 176 -16.07 10.70 -10.62
C LEU A 176 -16.92 9.53 -11.10
N GLY A 177 -17.73 9.68 -12.15
CA GLY A 177 -18.52 8.58 -12.72
C GLY A 177 -17.67 7.40 -13.21
N ASP A 178 -16.53 7.66 -13.85
CA ASP A 178 -15.61 6.61 -14.29
C ASP A 178 -14.83 5.99 -13.13
N LEU A 179 -14.41 6.79 -12.13
CA LEU A 179 -13.77 6.31 -10.90
C LEU A 179 -14.69 5.43 -10.04
N PHE A 180 -15.94 5.86 -9.85
CA PHE A 180 -16.96 5.13 -9.10
C PHE A 180 -17.25 3.78 -9.78
N SER A 181 -17.25 3.76 -11.11
CA SER A 181 -17.37 2.54 -11.91
C SER A 181 -16.13 1.64 -11.77
N PHE A 182 -14.92 2.20 -11.89
CA PHE A 182 -13.67 1.45 -11.78
C PHE A 182 -13.56 0.73 -10.43
N TYR A 183 -13.91 1.41 -9.34
CA TYR A 183 -13.84 0.87 -7.98
C TYR A 183 -15.17 0.30 -7.44
N ALA A 184 -16.18 0.11 -8.29
CA ALA A 184 -17.55 -0.25 -7.90
C ALA A 184 -17.70 -1.46 -6.97
N ARG A 185 -16.77 -2.43 -7.06
CA ARG A 185 -16.77 -3.70 -6.32
C ARG A 185 -15.99 -3.66 -5.00
N ALA A 186 -15.25 -2.60 -4.72
CA ALA A 186 -14.56 -2.40 -3.44
C ALA A 186 -15.54 -1.89 -2.36
N VAL A 187 -15.10 -1.79 -1.10
CA VAL A 187 -15.82 -0.94 -0.13
C VAL A 187 -15.71 0.50 -0.62
N LYS A 188 -16.85 1.18 -0.77
CA LYS A 188 -16.90 2.58 -1.18
C LYS A 188 -17.01 3.49 0.04
N PRO A 189 -16.42 4.70 0.00
CA PRO A 189 -16.80 5.81 0.86
C PRO A 189 -18.30 6.09 0.83
N ASP A 190 -18.83 6.56 1.95
CA ASP A 190 -20.24 6.82 2.17
C ASP A 190 -20.66 8.22 1.70
N SER A 191 -19.75 9.21 1.74
CA SER A 191 -19.92 10.51 1.07
C SER A 191 -18.60 11.25 0.83
N TYR A 192 -18.65 12.31 0.02
CA TYR A 192 -17.52 13.24 -0.17
C TYR A 192 -17.89 14.72 -0.05
N ILE A 193 -16.91 15.52 0.36
CA ILE A 193 -16.96 16.97 0.29
C ILE A 193 -15.71 17.49 -0.42
N PHE A 194 -15.92 18.26 -1.48
CA PHE A 194 -14.88 18.91 -2.27
C PHE A 194 -14.92 20.43 -2.03
N LEU A 195 -13.77 21.02 -1.69
CA LEU A 195 -13.58 22.47 -1.63
C LEU A 195 -12.61 22.87 -2.74
N ALA A 196 -13.11 23.52 -3.79
CA ALA A 196 -12.31 24.01 -4.91
C ALA A 196 -12.08 25.51 -4.80
N PHE A 197 -10.82 25.95 -4.62
CA PHE A 197 -10.52 27.36 -4.35
C PHE A 197 -9.09 27.76 -4.78
N PRO A 198 -8.89 29.02 -5.22
CA PRO A 198 -7.56 29.61 -5.39
C PRO A 198 -7.00 30.06 -4.03
N TYR A 199 -5.67 30.25 -3.94
CA TYR A 199 -5.00 30.56 -2.68
C TYR A 199 -5.55 31.79 -1.93
N GLN A 200 -5.98 32.82 -2.67
CA GLN A 200 -6.59 34.02 -2.07
C GLN A 200 -7.91 33.75 -1.32
N ASP A 201 -8.56 32.62 -1.58
CA ASP A 201 -9.79 32.17 -0.91
C ASP A 201 -9.49 31.20 0.26
N LEU A 202 -8.23 31.05 0.70
CA LEU A 202 -7.87 30.16 1.80
C LEU A 202 -8.66 30.42 3.09
N GLU A 203 -8.85 31.68 3.48
CA GLU A 203 -9.64 32.02 4.68
C GLU A 203 -11.14 31.70 4.49
N TRP A 204 -11.66 31.84 3.26
CA TRP A 204 -13.01 31.38 2.94
C TRP A 204 -13.11 29.85 3.07
N ALA A 205 -12.13 29.09 2.57
CA ALA A 205 -12.13 27.63 2.66
C ALA A 205 -12.04 27.17 4.12
N VAL A 206 -11.17 27.80 4.93
CA VAL A 206 -11.11 27.56 6.38
C VAL A 206 -12.46 27.87 7.06
N SER A 207 -13.14 28.96 6.68
CA SER A 207 -14.48 29.28 7.23
C SER A 207 -15.57 28.27 6.84
N GLN A 208 -15.44 27.57 5.71
CA GLN A 208 -16.34 26.46 5.37
C GLN A 208 -16.08 25.26 6.28
N LEU A 209 -14.82 24.96 6.59
CA LEU A 209 -14.43 23.79 7.36
C LEU A 209 -14.78 23.85 8.85
N SER A 210 -14.99 25.05 9.40
CA SER A 210 -15.53 25.21 10.75
C SER A 210 -17.05 25.00 10.84
N LYS A 211 -17.73 24.70 9.73
CA LYS A 211 -19.17 24.38 9.71
C LYS A 211 -19.39 22.89 10.01
N PRO A 212 -20.24 22.52 11.00
CA PRO A 212 -20.47 21.13 11.38
C PRO A 212 -21.00 20.23 10.26
N GLU A 213 -21.71 20.78 9.28
CA GLU A 213 -22.22 20.05 8.11
C GLU A 213 -21.17 19.83 7.00
N ILE A 214 -19.96 20.37 7.18
CA ILE A 214 -18.82 20.23 6.28
C ILE A 214 -17.70 19.39 6.92
N ASN A 215 -17.38 19.61 8.20
CA ASN A 215 -16.22 18.98 8.82
C ASN A 215 -16.25 19.03 10.36
N HIS A 216 -15.46 18.17 11.02
CA HIS A 216 -15.21 18.20 12.46
C HIS A 216 -14.04 19.16 12.83
N PRO A 217 -14.13 19.91 13.96
CA PRO A 217 -13.08 20.86 14.36
C PRO A 217 -11.67 20.26 14.39
N GLY A 218 -10.70 20.95 13.81
CA GLY A 218 -9.28 20.58 13.77
C GLY A 218 -8.70 20.44 12.36
N TYR A 219 -9.53 20.22 11.34
CA TYR A 219 -9.08 20.13 9.94
C TYR A 219 -8.55 21.47 9.40
N GLU A 220 -8.97 22.60 9.98
CA GLU A 220 -8.49 23.94 9.63
C GLU A 220 -6.95 24.04 9.70
N ILE A 221 -6.33 23.35 10.65
CA ILE A 221 -4.86 23.29 10.81
C ILE A 221 -4.22 22.51 9.65
N ILE A 222 -4.82 21.37 9.26
CA ILE A 222 -4.36 20.54 8.14
C ILE A 222 -4.41 21.35 6.84
N VAL A 223 -5.49 22.10 6.63
CA VAL A 223 -5.72 22.94 5.45
C VAL A 223 -4.71 24.09 5.36
N ARG A 224 -4.49 24.81 6.47
CA ARG A 224 -3.45 25.86 6.53
C ARG A 224 -2.05 25.29 6.28
N ASN A 225 -1.75 24.09 6.80
CA ASN A 225 -0.47 23.42 6.55
C ASN A 225 -0.27 22.95 5.11
N ALA A 226 -1.34 22.60 4.39
CA ALA A 226 -1.31 22.26 2.96
C ALA A 226 -1.28 23.49 2.02
N ASN A 227 -1.64 24.67 2.53
CA ASN A 227 -1.83 25.90 1.76
C ASN A 227 -0.97 27.03 2.37
N LYS A 228 0.36 26.87 2.37
CA LYS A 228 1.30 27.87 2.92
C LYS A 228 1.65 28.99 1.92
N SER A 229 1.31 28.84 0.65
CA SER A 229 1.53 29.81 -0.42
C SER A 229 0.64 29.52 -1.64
N VAL A 230 0.77 30.32 -2.70
CA VAL A 230 0.11 30.10 -4.01
C VAL A 230 0.39 28.72 -4.61
N ASN A 231 1.48 28.06 -4.21
CA ASN A 231 1.77 26.67 -4.52
C ASN A 231 1.01 25.73 -3.56
N GLN A 232 -0.30 25.91 -3.48
CA GLN A 232 -1.23 25.05 -2.74
C GLN A 232 -1.03 23.58 -3.12
N GLY A 233 -0.99 22.69 -2.14
CA GLY A 233 -1.01 21.25 -2.36
C GLY A 233 -2.44 20.71 -2.48
N PHE A 234 -2.66 19.80 -3.43
CA PHE A 234 -3.85 18.96 -3.44
C PHE A 234 -3.88 18.10 -2.16
N ARG A 235 -5.07 17.88 -1.58
CA ARG A 235 -5.25 16.99 -0.43
C ARG A 235 -6.59 16.28 -0.47
N GLN A 236 -6.58 14.98 -0.22
CA GLN A 236 -7.72 14.26 0.36
C GLN A 236 -7.36 13.79 1.77
N ASN A 237 -8.37 13.64 2.63
CA ASN A 237 -8.26 12.97 3.91
C ASN A 237 -9.58 12.28 4.25
N ALA A 238 -9.53 11.24 5.08
CA ALA A 238 -10.71 10.81 5.83
C ALA A 238 -11.17 11.94 6.77
N VAL A 239 -12.48 12.11 6.93
CA VAL A 239 -13.02 13.09 7.90
C VAL A 239 -12.60 12.69 9.33
N PRO A 240 -12.10 13.62 10.19
CA PRO A 240 -11.69 13.26 11.55
C PRO A 240 -12.85 12.81 12.44
N ASN A 241 -12.58 11.92 13.39
CA ASN A 241 -13.48 11.44 14.44
C ASN A 241 -14.77 10.77 13.96
N MET A 242 -14.75 10.15 12.77
CA MET A 242 -15.87 9.37 12.25
C MET A 242 -16.26 8.19 13.16
N LEU A 243 -17.54 7.85 13.12
CA LEU A 243 -18.08 6.63 13.72
C LEU A 243 -17.60 5.41 12.92
N THR A 244 -17.24 4.35 13.65
CA THR A 244 -16.99 3.02 13.07
C THR A 244 -18.16 2.58 12.20
N GLY A 245 -17.86 2.04 11.02
CA GLY A 245 -18.81 1.65 9.98
C GLY A 245 -19.07 2.72 8.92
N ARG A 246 -18.49 3.92 9.07
CA ARG A 246 -18.69 5.07 8.18
C ARG A 246 -17.36 5.66 7.71
N PHE A 247 -17.28 6.01 6.43
CA PHE A 247 -16.12 6.65 5.83
C PHE A 247 -16.53 7.77 4.86
N ASP A 248 -16.42 9.01 5.31
CA ASP A 248 -16.59 10.23 4.51
C ASP A 248 -15.20 10.80 4.16
N GLY A 249 -15.03 11.25 2.93
CA GLY A 249 -13.81 11.89 2.46
C GLY A 249 -13.95 13.41 2.32
N ILE A 250 -12.90 14.15 2.70
CA ILE A 250 -12.83 15.59 2.51
C ILE A 250 -11.62 16.00 1.68
N TRP A 251 -11.86 16.88 0.71
CA TRP A 251 -10.96 17.16 -0.40
C TRP A 251 -10.72 18.66 -0.57
N LEU A 252 -9.47 19.03 -0.83
CA LEU A 252 -9.03 20.38 -1.16
C LEU A 252 -8.49 20.34 -2.59
N LEU A 253 -9.21 21.00 -3.49
CA LEU A 253 -8.95 21.04 -4.92
C LEU A 253 -8.34 22.41 -5.28
N PRO A 254 -7.00 22.54 -5.37
CA PRO A 254 -6.36 23.84 -5.56
C PRO A 254 -6.53 24.34 -7.00
N ALA A 255 -6.77 25.63 -7.18
CA ALA A 255 -6.96 26.24 -8.50
C ALA A 255 -5.66 26.82 -9.09
N ASN A 256 -4.55 26.12 -8.90
CA ASN A 256 -3.21 26.54 -9.33
C ASN A 256 -2.53 25.56 -10.31
N LEU A 257 -3.17 24.42 -10.61
CA LEU A 257 -2.61 23.43 -11.53
C LEU A 257 -2.57 23.97 -12.98
N SER A 258 -1.51 23.61 -13.69
CA SER A 258 -1.28 23.90 -15.11
C SER A 258 -0.98 22.62 -15.88
N GLY A 259 -0.96 22.68 -17.21
CA GLY A 259 -0.42 21.57 -17.99
C GLY A 259 1.07 21.31 -17.69
N THR A 260 1.49 20.07 -17.89
CA THR A 260 2.87 19.57 -17.78
C THR A 260 3.30 18.92 -19.11
N ASN A 261 4.54 18.45 -19.23
CA ASN A 261 4.98 17.75 -20.46
C ASN A 261 4.22 16.43 -20.71
N ASP A 262 3.85 15.73 -19.63
CA ASP A 262 3.18 14.43 -19.67
C ASP A 262 1.65 14.59 -19.71
N LEU A 263 1.12 15.62 -19.05
CA LEU A 263 -0.31 15.98 -18.98
C LEU A 263 -0.51 17.40 -19.55
N PRO A 264 -0.58 17.57 -20.90
CA PRO A 264 -0.36 18.85 -21.58
C PRO A 264 -1.41 19.94 -21.33
N THR A 265 -2.56 19.60 -20.73
CA THR A 265 -3.59 20.57 -20.37
C THR A 265 -3.81 20.57 -18.86
N ARG A 266 -4.26 21.71 -18.31
CA ARG A 266 -4.70 21.80 -16.92
C ARG A 266 -5.74 20.72 -16.59
N GLN A 267 -6.70 20.51 -17.49
CA GLN A 267 -7.79 19.57 -17.29
C GLN A 267 -7.28 18.15 -17.06
N LEU A 268 -6.33 17.68 -17.87
CA LEU A 268 -5.72 16.35 -17.71
C LEU A 268 -4.93 16.24 -16.39
N HIS A 269 -4.30 17.33 -15.93
CA HIS A 269 -3.58 17.35 -14.64
C HIS A 269 -4.54 17.35 -13.44
N GLU A 270 -5.63 18.12 -13.51
CA GLU A 270 -6.71 18.11 -12.49
C GLU A 270 -7.35 16.72 -12.39
N GLU A 271 -7.74 16.14 -13.52
CA GLU A 271 -8.33 14.80 -13.60
C GLU A 271 -7.38 13.72 -13.08
N SER A 272 -6.13 13.71 -13.53
CA SER A 272 -5.11 12.74 -13.11
C SER A 272 -4.89 12.79 -11.59
N THR A 273 -4.86 14.00 -11.01
CA THR A 273 -4.70 14.18 -9.56
C THR A 273 -5.95 13.70 -8.79
N VAL A 274 -7.15 14.01 -9.27
CA VAL A 274 -8.41 13.50 -8.70
C VAL A 274 -8.46 11.97 -8.76
N ASN A 275 -8.07 11.37 -9.89
CA ASN A 275 -8.07 9.92 -10.11
C ASN A 275 -7.09 9.19 -9.19
N HIS A 276 -5.88 9.73 -9.03
CA HIS A 276 -4.86 9.22 -8.13
C HIS A 276 -5.34 9.23 -6.67
N GLU A 277 -5.76 10.40 -6.19
CA GLU A 277 -6.13 10.62 -4.79
C GLU A 277 -7.45 9.90 -4.42
N TYR A 278 -8.31 9.63 -5.42
CA TYR A 278 -9.53 8.83 -5.22
C TYR A 278 -9.19 7.38 -4.89
N ALA A 279 -8.15 6.83 -5.51
CA ALA A 279 -7.68 5.48 -5.19
C ALA A 279 -7.34 5.36 -3.71
N HIS A 280 -6.65 6.34 -3.12
CA HIS A 280 -6.33 6.36 -1.68
C HIS A 280 -7.55 6.45 -0.78
N GLN A 281 -8.59 7.19 -1.18
CA GLN A 281 -9.86 7.25 -0.46
C GLN A 281 -10.56 5.89 -0.45
N VAL A 282 -10.58 5.18 -1.60
CA VAL A 282 -11.10 3.81 -1.65
C VAL A 282 -10.22 2.85 -0.84
N GLN A 283 -8.90 2.93 -0.94
CA GLN A 283 -7.99 2.07 -0.15
C GLN A 283 -8.25 2.24 1.36
N GLN A 284 -8.33 3.47 1.87
CA GLN A 284 -8.62 3.76 3.27
C GLN A 284 -10.00 3.23 3.71
N ALA A 285 -11.02 3.38 2.86
CA ALA A 285 -12.39 2.94 3.14
C ALA A 285 -12.54 1.42 3.37
N GLN A 286 -11.57 0.59 2.95
CA GLN A 286 -11.59 -0.84 3.25
C GLN A 286 -11.50 -1.14 4.77
N TRP A 287 -10.98 -0.19 5.57
CA TRP A 287 -10.91 -0.28 7.04
C TRP A 287 -11.96 0.57 7.76
N LYS A 288 -13.09 0.93 7.13
CA LYS A 288 -14.10 1.80 7.76
C LYS A 288 -14.75 1.22 9.03
N ASP A 289 -14.62 -0.08 9.24
CA ASP A 289 -15.04 -0.78 10.46
C ASP A 289 -13.97 -0.73 11.59
N GLU A 290 -12.87 0.01 11.41
CA GLU A 290 -11.88 0.31 12.45
C GLU A 290 -11.95 1.79 12.92
N ASN A 291 -11.15 2.12 13.96
CA ASN A 291 -10.84 3.50 14.31
C ASN A 291 -9.68 4.01 13.43
N LEU A 292 -9.94 5.01 12.59
CA LEU A 292 -8.96 5.56 11.63
C LEU A 292 -8.31 6.88 12.09
N ASN A 293 -8.47 7.28 13.36
CA ASN A 293 -7.99 8.55 13.88
C ASN A 293 -6.48 8.56 14.22
N GLY A 294 -5.63 8.13 13.27
CA GLY A 294 -4.18 8.14 13.44
C GLY A 294 -3.42 7.69 12.18
N PRO A 295 -2.20 8.21 11.94
CA PRO A 295 -1.48 8.05 10.67
C PRO A 295 -0.96 6.63 10.39
N ASN A 296 -0.97 5.74 11.40
CA ASN A 296 -0.51 4.35 11.31
C ASN A 296 -1.63 3.36 11.69
N LEU A 297 -2.89 3.68 11.37
CA LEU A 297 -4.07 2.84 11.58
C LEU A 297 -4.65 2.37 10.25
N GLY A 298 -5.44 1.29 10.27
CA GLY A 298 -6.01 0.66 9.09
C GLY A 298 -4.99 0.42 7.96
N MET A 299 -5.23 1.02 6.79
CA MET A 299 -4.34 0.95 5.63
C MET A 299 -2.87 1.22 5.96
N GLY A 300 -2.56 2.26 6.77
CA GLY A 300 -1.19 2.64 7.10
C GLY A 300 -0.46 1.65 8.02
N ARG A 301 -1.20 0.71 8.63
CA ARG A 301 -0.68 -0.40 9.44
C ARG A 301 -0.45 -1.67 8.60
N ASP A 302 -1.36 -1.95 7.68
CA ASP A 302 -1.53 -3.28 7.08
C ASP A 302 -1.08 -3.37 5.61
N ALA A 303 -1.17 -2.28 4.84
CA ALA A 303 -0.89 -2.31 3.41
C ALA A 303 0.61 -2.09 3.10
N PRO A 304 1.22 -2.87 2.18
CA PRO A 304 2.61 -2.66 1.79
C PRO A 304 2.77 -1.46 0.85
N CYS A 305 3.85 -0.70 1.04
CA CYS A 305 4.12 0.55 0.32
C CYS A 305 3.95 0.50 -1.18
N PHE A 306 4.56 -0.51 -1.81
CA PHE A 306 4.59 -0.62 -3.26
C PHE A 306 3.19 -0.61 -3.88
N LEU A 307 2.19 -1.09 -3.13
CA LEU A 307 0.82 -1.24 -3.58
C LEU A 307 -0.02 0.03 -3.37
N VAL A 308 0.32 0.89 -2.40
CA VAL A 308 -0.45 2.11 -2.08
C VAL A 308 -0.41 3.08 -3.26
N GLU A 309 0.77 3.62 -3.58
CA GLU A 309 0.94 4.52 -4.74
C GLU A 309 0.90 3.75 -6.07
N GLY A 310 1.41 2.51 -6.09
CA GLY A 310 1.46 1.70 -7.30
C GLY A 310 0.07 1.37 -7.88
N LEU A 311 -0.93 1.20 -7.02
CA LEU A 311 -2.33 1.07 -7.44
C LEU A 311 -2.97 2.41 -7.80
N ALA A 312 -2.66 3.48 -7.06
CA ALA A 312 -3.18 4.82 -7.36
C ALA A 312 -2.71 5.34 -8.74
N THR A 313 -1.50 4.99 -9.16
CA THR A 313 -0.97 5.31 -10.49
C THR A 313 -1.69 4.62 -11.66
N ILE A 314 -2.51 3.57 -11.42
CA ILE A 314 -3.30 2.94 -12.49
C ILE A 314 -4.40 3.89 -13.02
N PRO A 315 -5.41 4.31 -12.24
CA PRO A 315 -6.46 5.22 -12.72
C PRO A 315 -5.93 6.63 -13.00
N GLU A 316 -4.88 7.09 -12.29
CA GLU A 316 -4.16 8.36 -12.54
C GLU A 316 -3.82 8.56 -14.03
N LEU A 317 -3.46 7.47 -14.72
CA LEU A 317 -2.98 7.50 -16.11
C LEU A 317 -3.94 6.78 -17.08
N ALA A 318 -4.53 5.64 -16.69
CA ALA A 318 -5.30 4.80 -17.61
C ALA A 318 -6.70 5.32 -17.94
N LEU A 319 -7.25 6.23 -17.12
CA LEU A 319 -8.52 6.91 -17.39
C LEU A 319 -8.31 8.23 -18.18
N VAL A 320 -7.17 8.89 -17.96
CA VAL A 320 -6.87 10.23 -18.48
C VAL A 320 -6.22 10.20 -19.86
N ILE A 321 -5.39 9.20 -20.14
CA ILE A 321 -4.66 9.11 -21.41
C ILE A 321 -5.50 8.36 -22.45
N ALA A 322 -5.72 8.99 -23.61
CA ALA A 322 -6.70 8.54 -24.61
C ALA A 322 -6.40 7.19 -25.30
N ASP A 323 -5.16 6.70 -25.28
CA ASP A 323 -4.76 5.45 -25.94
C ASP A 323 -3.62 4.71 -25.21
N SER A 324 -3.47 3.43 -25.53
CA SER A 324 -2.48 2.52 -24.90
C SER A 324 -1.03 2.93 -25.14
N ASP A 325 -0.74 3.58 -26.26
CA ASP A 325 0.63 4.02 -26.57
C ASP A 325 0.96 5.29 -25.79
N GLY A 326 0.00 6.20 -25.62
CA GLY A 326 0.08 7.34 -24.72
C GLY A 326 0.28 6.91 -23.28
N PHE A 327 -0.50 5.92 -22.82
CA PHE A 327 -0.35 5.33 -21.50
C PHE A 327 1.06 4.76 -21.31
N LYS A 328 1.54 3.95 -22.26
CA LYS A 328 2.91 3.39 -22.27
C LYS A 328 4.01 4.46 -22.32
N ARG A 329 3.81 5.58 -23.04
CA ARG A 329 4.73 6.74 -23.05
C ARG A 329 4.80 7.42 -21.68
N ASN A 330 3.66 7.68 -21.06
CA ASN A 330 3.56 8.30 -19.72
C ASN A 330 4.22 7.42 -18.65
N LEU A 331 3.97 6.11 -18.67
CA LEU A 331 4.65 5.16 -17.80
C LEU A 331 6.17 5.20 -18.00
N LYS A 332 6.66 5.26 -19.25
CA LYS A 332 8.09 5.39 -19.53
C LYS A 332 8.68 6.66 -18.89
N GLY A 333 7.95 7.77 -18.93
CA GLY A 333 8.26 9.00 -18.19
C GLY A 333 8.37 8.76 -16.68
N ARG A 334 7.32 8.20 -16.07
CA ARG A 334 7.24 7.90 -14.63
C ARG A 334 8.37 6.98 -14.12
N ILE A 335 8.72 5.94 -14.87
CA ILE A 335 9.81 4.99 -14.50
C ILE A 335 11.21 5.59 -14.73
N ARG A 336 11.39 6.46 -15.73
CA ARG A 336 12.64 7.21 -15.92
C ARG A 336 12.83 8.24 -14.81
N GLY A 337 11.77 9.00 -14.49
CA GLY A 337 11.70 10.00 -13.42
C GLY A 337 11.61 9.41 -12.00
N ALA A 338 11.79 8.10 -11.82
CA ALA A 338 11.78 7.47 -10.49
C ALA A 338 12.72 8.19 -9.51
N TYR A 339 12.19 8.51 -8.32
CA TYR A 339 12.84 9.35 -7.33
C TYR A 339 12.73 8.74 -5.93
N THR A 340 13.54 9.25 -5.02
CA THR A 340 13.55 8.93 -3.59
C THR A 340 13.38 10.23 -2.79
N SER A 341 13.06 10.15 -1.50
CA SER A 341 13.12 11.32 -0.63
C SER A 341 14.57 11.81 -0.44
N ASP A 342 14.83 13.12 -0.57
CA ASP A 342 16.16 13.67 -0.35
C ASP A 342 16.48 13.69 1.16
N PRO A 343 17.47 12.92 1.65
CA PRO A 343 17.78 12.83 3.07
C PRO A 343 18.24 14.13 3.72
N ASN A 344 18.65 15.13 2.92
CA ASN A 344 19.13 16.44 3.39
C ASN A 344 17.99 17.43 3.66
N THR A 345 16.75 17.09 3.29
CA THR A 345 15.59 18.02 3.27
C THR A 345 14.63 17.80 4.43
N ARG A 346 15.10 17.34 5.59
CA ARG A 346 14.22 17.05 6.73
C ARG A 346 13.69 18.34 7.39
N ASP A 347 12.39 18.36 7.67
CA ASP A 347 11.78 19.36 8.54
C ASP A 347 12.07 19.09 10.04
N GLU A 348 11.59 19.97 10.92
CA GLU A 348 11.73 19.87 12.38
C GLU A 348 11.07 18.60 12.99
N LEU A 349 10.16 17.95 12.24
CA LEU A 349 9.50 16.70 12.61
C LEU A 349 10.19 15.47 12.01
N GLY A 350 11.27 15.68 11.24
CA GLY A 350 12.05 14.63 10.58
C GLY A 350 11.50 14.18 9.23
N ASN A 351 10.41 14.78 8.71
CA ASN A 351 9.83 14.44 7.41
C ASN A 351 10.70 15.00 6.29
N PHE A 352 10.91 14.24 5.21
CA PHE A 352 11.61 14.74 4.03
C PHE A 352 10.71 15.71 3.25
N THR A 353 11.21 16.89 2.92
CA THR A 353 10.47 17.96 2.21
C THR A 353 10.85 18.12 0.75
N GLY A 354 11.88 17.40 0.29
CA GLY A 354 12.33 17.36 -1.10
C GLY A 354 12.63 15.94 -1.60
N TYR A 355 12.93 15.86 -2.89
CA TYR A 355 13.07 14.61 -3.64
C TYR A 355 14.39 14.60 -4.42
N ALA A 356 15.03 13.43 -4.49
CA ALA A 356 16.25 13.19 -5.25
C ALA A 356 16.00 12.12 -6.33
N PRO A 357 16.50 12.27 -7.57
CA PRO A 357 16.39 11.22 -8.60
C PRO A 357 17.03 9.90 -8.17
N LEU A 358 16.46 8.76 -8.57
CA LEU A 358 17.05 7.45 -8.31
C LEU A 358 18.31 7.24 -9.18
N THR A 359 19.47 7.47 -8.57
CA THR A 359 20.81 7.24 -9.15
C THR A 359 21.23 5.78 -9.12
N GLU A 360 20.72 4.99 -8.17
CA GLU A 360 21.09 3.57 -8.03
C GLU A 360 20.61 2.72 -9.22
N PRO A 361 21.41 1.74 -9.68
CA PRO A 361 20.98 0.82 -10.71
C PRO A 361 19.86 -0.09 -10.17
N ILE A 362 18.74 -0.12 -10.88
CA ILE A 362 17.67 -1.08 -10.60
C ILE A 362 18.17 -2.46 -11.04
N THR A 363 18.49 -3.31 -10.07
CA THR A 363 18.88 -4.72 -10.26
C THR A 363 17.79 -5.64 -9.72
N TYR A 364 17.93 -6.95 -9.96
CA TYR A 364 17.06 -7.95 -9.30
C TYR A 364 17.12 -7.84 -7.77
N ASP A 365 18.31 -7.76 -7.17
CA ASP A 365 18.48 -7.68 -5.71
C ASP A 365 17.95 -6.35 -5.15
N PHE A 366 18.10 -5.25 -5.89
CA PHE A 366 17.49 -3.97 -5.53
C PHE A 366 15.96 -4.09 -5.50
N SER A 367 15.36 -4.65 -6.56
CA SER A 367 13.90 -4.86 -6.66
C SER A 367 13.37 -5.81 -5.58
N LEU A 368 14.12 -6.86 -5.23
CA LEU A 368 13.78 -7.79 -4.16
C LEU A 368 13.82 -7.10 -2.79
N SER A 369 14.87 -6.31 -2.53
CA SER A 369 15.02 -5.49 -1.32
C SER A 369 13.92 -4.43 -1.21
N TYR A 370 13.56 -3.77 -2.32
CA TYR A 370 12.45 -2.82 -2.39
C TYR A 370 11.12 -3.44 -1.96
N LEU A 371 10.78 -4.61 -2.50
CA LEU A 371 9.56 -5.35 -2.12
C LEU A 371 9.58 -5.79 -0.65
N ASP A 372 10.73 -6.17 -0.09
CA ASP A 372 10.85 -6.54 1.33
C ASP A 372 10.80 -5.34 2.28
N ASN A 373 11.39 -4.21 1.89
CA ASN A 373 11.32 -2.98 2.67
C ASN A 373 9.93 -2.35 2.67
N SER A 374 9.09 -2.66 1.68
CA SER A 374 7.70 -2.17 1.58
C SER A 374 6.76 -2.64 2.69
N PHE A 375 7.16 -3.62 3.51
CA PHE A 375 6.40 -4.09 4.69
C PHE A 375 6.89 -3.49 6.02
N LYS A 376 7.88 -2.58 5.98
CA LYS A 376 8.36 -1.90 7.18
C LYS A 376 7.40 -0.76 7.54
N PRO A 377 7.20 -0.46 8.84
CA PRO A 377 6.45 0.72 9.25
C PRO A 377 7.03 2.02 8.65
N TYR A 378 6.19 3.06 8.59
CA TYR A 378 6.53 4.40 8.08
C TYR A 378 6.73 4.49 6.57
N CYS A 379 5.78 3.91 5.82
CA CYS A 379 5.77 3.99 4.36
C CYS A 379 5.92 5.41 3.81
N ASN A 380 5.22 6.34 4.45
CA ASN A 380 5.04 7.73 4.05
C ASN A 380 6.28 8.60 4.31
N SER A 381 7.34 8.05 4.91
CA SER A 381 8.55 8.81 5.29
C SER A 381 9.83 8.01 4.98
N GLY A 382 10.23 7.98 3.71
CA GLY A 382 11.51 7.37 3.33
C GLY A 382 11.76 7.26 1.83
N LEU A 383 12.99 6.83 1.51
CA LEU A 383 13.44 6.53 0.15
C LEU A 383 12.47 5.62 -0.65
N GLN A 384 11.69 4.79 0.06
CA GLN A 384 10.73 3.84 -0.53
C GLN A 384 9.46 4.51 -1.08
N TYR A 385 9.08 5.69 -0.56
CA TYR A 385 7.83 6.36 -0.91
C TYR A 385 7.81 6.78 -2.39
N GLY A 386 8.78 7.61 -2.82
CA GLY A 386 8.89 8.04 -4.23
C GLY A 386 9.05 6.87 -5.23
N LEU A 387 9.63 5.75 -4.78
CA LEU A 387 9.76 4.54 -5.59
C LEU A 387 8.44 3.77 -5.76
N SER A 388 7.42 3.99 -4.93
CA SER A 388 6.13 3.31 -5.07
C SER A 388 5.30 3.80 -6.27
N TYR A 389 5.41 5.08 -6.65
CA TYR A 389 4.90 5.61 -7.93
C TYR A 389 5.54 4.99 -9.18
N SER A 390 6.66 4.27 -9.04
CA SER A 390 7.44 3.73 -10.17
C SER A 390 7.64 2.22 -10.07
N LEU A 391 8.48 1.75 -9.15
CA LEU A 391 8.70 0.31 -8.94
C LEU A 391 7.48 -0.37 -8.28
N GLY A 392 6.75 0.37 -7.46
CA GLY A 392 5.46 -0.10 -6.92
C GLY A 392 4.38 -0.20 -7.99
N TYR A 393 4.32 0.75 -8.93
CA TYR A 393 3.51 0.61 -10.13
C TYR A 393 3.91 -0.66 -10.92
N LEU A 394 5.20 -0.91 -11.19
CA LEU A 394 5.63 -2.10 -11.94
C LEU A 394 5.26 -3.42 -11.23
N ALA A 395 5.34 -3.47 -9.90
CA ALA A 395 4.85 -4.61 -9.13
C ALA A 395 3.33 -4.77 -9.27
N THR A 396 2.58 -3.67 -9.21
CA THR A 396 1.12 -3.67 -9.30
C THR A 396 0.62 -3.97 -10.72
N GLU A 397 1.35 -3.56 -11.76
CA GLU A 397 1.12 -3.89 -13.17
C GLU A 397 1.17 -5.42 -13.36
N ALA A 398 2.22 -6.07 -12.86
CA ALA A 398 2.34 -7.54 -12.91
C ALA A 398 1.18 -8.25 -12.19
N LEU A 399 0.73 -7.71 -11.04
CA LEU A 399 -0.42 -8.22 -10.30
C LEU A 399 -1.75 -7.99 -11.03
N ALA A 400 -1.90 -6.88 -11.75
CA ALA A 400 -3.07 -6.55 -12.55
C ALA A 400 -3.18 -7.42 -13.81
N VAL A 401 -2.09 -7.69 -14.53
CA VAL A 401 -2.16 -8.55 -15.74
C VAL A 401 -2.40 -10.02 -15.43
N ILE A 402 -2.09 -10.49 -14.22
CA ILE A 402 -2.38 -11.86 -13.76
C ILE A 402 -3.84 -11.96 -13.25
N GLY A 403 -4.27 -11.04 -12.38
CA GLY A 403 -5.55 -11.13 -11.66
C GLY A 403 -6.67 -10.22 -12.17
N GLY A 404 -6.39 -9.35 -13.15
CA GLY A 404 -7.26 -8.24 -13.52
C GLY A 404 -7.05 -7.02 -12.62
N VAL A 405 -7.37 -5.83 -13.14
CA VAL A 405 -7.14 -4.53 -12.46
C VAL A 405 -7.92 -4.35 -11.15
N GLU A 406 -8.98 -5.13 -10.91
CA GLU A 406 -9.71 -5.14 -9.63
C GLU A 406 -8.96 -5.92 -8.53
N SER A 407 -8.10 -6.88 -8.88
CA SER A 407 -7.43 -7.77 -7.91
C SER A 407 -6.45 -7.06 -6.96
N PRO A 408 -5.63 -6.08 -7.41
CA PRO A 408 -4.85 -5.24 -6.52
C PRO A 408 -5.67 -4.52 -5.44
N MET A 409 -6.86 -3.99 -5.77
CA MET A 409 -7.75 -3.37 -4.77
C MET A 409 -8.36 -4.42 -3.84
N ALA A 410 -8.72 -5.60 -4.36
CA ALA A 410 -9.26 -6.68 -3.55
C ALA A 410 -8.29 -7.16 -2.45
N LEU A 411 -6.97 -6.98 -2.58
CA LEU A 411 -6.02 -7.19 -1.49
C LEU A 411 -6.35 -6.30 -0.28
N PHE A 412 -6.62 -5.00 -0.50
CA PHE A 412 -7.04 -4.08 0.56
C PHE A 412 -8.39 -4.48 1.14
N THR A 413 -9.37 -4.86 0.30
CA THR A 413 -10.69 -5.33 0.78
C THR A 413 -10.53 -6.56 1.68
N LEU A 414 -9.72 -7.54 1.29
CA LEU A 414 -9.50 -8.75 2.08
C LEU A 414 -8.75 -8.47 3.39
N MET A 415 -7.82 -7.50 3.41
CA MET A 415 -7.15 -7.08 4.64
C MET A 415 -8.09 -6.30 5.56
N GLY A 416 -8.63 -5.17 5.11
CA GLY A 416 -9.42 -4.27 5.97
C GLY A 416 -10.82 -4.79 6.31
N LYS A 417 -11.58 -5.29 5.31
CA LYS A 417 -12.97 -5.73 5.51
C LYS A 417 -13.06 -7.17 6.03
N ASN A 418 -12.15 -8.03 5.60
CA ASN A 418 -12.18 -9.45 5.95
C ASN A 418 -11.12 -9.87 6.99
N ASN A 419 -10.33 -8.92 7.51
CA ASN A 419 -9.33 -9.13 8.56
C ASN A 419 -8.35 -10.29 8.23
N LEU A 420 -7.98 -10.41 6.95
CA LEU A 420 -6.94 -11.34 6.50
C LEU A 420 -5.58 -10.67 6.59
N THR A 421 -4.55 -11.41 7.01
CA THR A 421 -3.18 -10.92 6.85
C THR A 421 -2.81 -10.81 5.36
N TRP A 422 -1.84 -9.95 5.03
CA TRP A 422 -1.30 -9.83 3.67
C TRP A 422 -1.09 -11.18 2.97
N ASN A 423 -0.42 -12.13 3.63
CA ASN A 423 -0.12 -13.43 3.03
C ASN A 423 -1.38 -14.24 2.71
N GLN A 424 -2.41 -14.17 3.56
CA GLN A 424 -3.69 -14.85 3.34
C GLN A 424 -4.49 -14.18 2.22
N ALA A 425 -4.57 -12.84 2.20
CA ALA A 425 -5.22 -12.08 1.13
C ALA A 425 -4.54 -12.32 -0.23
N PHE A 426 -3.21 -12.32 -0.25
CA PHE A 426 -2.41 -12.56 -1.43
C PHE A 426 -2.57 -13.98 -1.98
N GLU A 427 -2.44 -15.00 -1.12
CA GLU A 427 -2.62 -16.41 -1.54
C GLU A 427 -4.05 -16.70 -2.00
N TYR A 428 -5.06 -16.05 -1.38
CA TYR A 428 -6.46 -16.14 -1.79
C TYR A 428 -6.70 -15.63 -3.22
N ILE A 429 -6.12 -14.48 -3.58
CA ILE A 429 -6.32 -13.86 -4.91
C ILE A 429 -5.45 -14.53 -5.98
N TYR A 430 -4.17 -14.80 -5.67
CA TYR A 430 -3.17 -15.16 -6.66
C TYR A 430 -2.80 -16.65 -6.70
N GLY A 431 -3.33 -17.46 -5.79
CA GLY A 431 -3.17 -18.92 -5.78
C GLY A 431 -1.76 -19.43 -5.44
N ILE A 432 -0.81 -18.53 -5.13
CA ILE A 432 0.53 -18.84 -4.65
C ILE A 432 0.88 -17.94 -3.45
N SER A 433 1.83 -18.36 -2.61
CA SER A 433 2.25 -17.54 -1.48
C SER A 433 3.02 -16.29 -1.94
N TRP A 434 2.98 -15.21 -1.13
CA TRP A 434 3.84 -14.04 -1.35
C TRP A 434 5.33 -14.42 -1.47
N SER A 435 5.76 -15.45 -0.72
CA SER A 435 7.15 -15.92 -0.75
C SER A 435 7.59 -16.51 -2.10
N GLU A 436 6.64 -17.03 -2.89
CA GLU A 436 6.84 -17.55 -4.25
C GLU A 436 6.66 -16.46 -5.31
N ALA A 437 5.70 -15.55 -5.12
CA ALA A 437 5.45 -14.43 -6.03
C ALA A 437 6.55 -13.36 -6.02
N ARG A 438 7.02 -12.96 -4.83
CA ARG A 438 7.99 -11.88 -4.61
C ARG A 438 9.24 -11.96 -5.52
N PRO A 439 9.97 -13.10 -5.66
CA PRO A 439 11.11 -13.16 -6.59
C PRO A 439 10.70 -13.02 -8.06
N ILE A 440 9.50 -13.48 -8.46
CA ILE A 440 8.98 -13.30 -9.82
C ILE A 440 8.72 -11.81 -10.08
N LEU A 441 8.07 -11.13 -9.14
CA LEU A 441 7.83 -9.68 -9.18
C LEU A 441 9.13 -8.87 -9.18
N ALA A 442 10.13 -9.25 -8.37
CA ALA A 442 11.44 -8.59 -8.37
C ALA A 442 12.14 -8.68 -9.75
N ASN A 443 12.04 -9.84 -10.43
CA ASN A 443 12.58 -10.02 -11.77
C ASN A 443 11.78 -9.24 -12.82
N TYR A 444 10.44 -9.19 -12.70
CA TYR A 444 9.58 -8.37 -13.53
C TYR A 444 9.97 -6.88 -13.44
N ILE A 445 10.03 -6.32 -12.22
CA ILE A 445 10.41 -4.93 -11.97
C ILE A 445 11.78 -4.63 -12.58
N TYR A 446 12.78 -5.50 -12.35
CA TYR A 446 14.12 -5.34 -12.89
C TYR A 446 14.13 -5.24 -14.43
N LEU A 447 13.52 -6.21 -15.11
CA LEU A 447 13.55 -6.26 -16.58
C LEU A 447 12.66 -5.17 -17.21
N GLN A 448 11.48 -4.92 -16.67
CA GLN A 448 10.56 -3.89 -17.18
C GLN A 448 11.11 -2.47 -16.94
N ALA A 449 11.74 -2.21 -15.79
CA ALA A 449 12.39 -0.92 -15.54
C ALA A 449 13.60 -0.71 -16.45
N LYS A 450 14.35 -1.77 -16.78
CA LYS A 450 15.44 -1.72 -17.76
C LYS A 450 14.90 -1.38 -19.16
N ASP A 451 13.83 -2.03 -19.60
CA ASP A 451 13.20 -1.78 -20.90
C ASP A 451 12.66 -0.33 -21.00
N TYR A 452 12.09 0.23 -19.92
CA TYR A 452 11.66 1.63 -19.87
C TYR A 452 12.80 2.65 -19.70
N ARG A 453 13.93 2.28 -19.09
CA ARG A 453 15.09 3.18 -18.93
C ARG A 453 16.03 3.19 -20.15
N SER A 454 15.98 2.17 -21.01
CA SER A 454 16.48 2.26 -22.39
C SER A 454 15.65 3.24 -23.23
#